data_AF-A0A6B2LFZ8-F1
#
_entry.id   AF-A0A6B2LFZ8-F1
#
_cell.length_a   1.000
_cell.length_b   1.000
_cell.length_c   1.000
_cell.angle_alpha   90.00
_cell.angle_beta   90.00
_cell.angle_gamma   90.00
#
_symmetry.space_group_name_H-M   'P 1'
#
loop_
_entity.id
_entity.type
_entity.pdbx_description
1 polymer ?
#
loop_
_entity_poly.entity_id
_entity_poly.type
_entity_poly.pdbx_seq_one_letter_code
_entity_poly.pdbx_strand_id
1 'polypeptide(L)'
;MQLVLPDVTLKLKALQEANLLKGQTADQILSRISTSNLLSETLSGAIYAQECVPESLEMKAKVFKDLDEKAEVHTILASSTSSIPASRFTESLTHRSRCIVAHPINPPHIVPLVEIVPSPWTDPSVVSKTRSIMTEVGNAPIVLKKEVLGFAQNRLQYALLAEAMRLVEDGVLSPRDRLGMLPLFLRRKYWDLHKIACSMHS
;
A
#
# COMPACT_ATOMS: atom_id res chain seq x y z
N MET A 1 11.57 8.42 19.26
CA MET A 1 10.14 8.80 19.09
C MET A 1 9.93 10.32 18.97
N GLN A 2 10.73 11.14 19.68
CA GLN A 2 10.84 12.61 19.47
C GLN A 2 11.28 13.06 18.05
N LEU A 3 11.55 12.12 17.13
CA LEU A 3 12.08 12.42 15.79
C LEU A 3 11.02 12.32 14.67
N VAL A 4 9.90 11.61 14.87
CA VAL A 4 8.93 11.36 13.79
C VAL A 4 8.09 12.60 13.47
N LEU A 5 7.55 13.28 14.48
CA LEU A 5 6.75 14.49 14.25
C LEU A 5 7.55 15.63 13.61
N PRO A 6 8.82 15.88 13.99
CA PRO A 6 9.67 16.81 13.24
C PRO A 6 9.84 16.45 11.77
N ASP A 7 10.12 15.18 11.45
CA ASP A 7 10.29 14.74 10.05
C ASP A 7 8.99 14.87 9.24
N VAL A 8 7.85 14.50 9.85
CA VAL A 8 6.52 14.67 9.25
C VAL A 8 6.23 16.16 9.02
N THR A 9 6.56 17.01 9.97
CA THR A 9 6.37 18.47 9.88
C THR A 9 7.19 19.06 8.72
N LEU A 10 8.47 18.70 8.63
CA LEU A 10 9.34 19.15 7.54
C LEU A 10 8.79 18.71 6.19
N LYS A 11 8.33 17.46 6.08
CA LYS A 11 7.78 16.93 4.84
C LYS A 11 6.46 17.60 4.45
N LEU A 12 5.57 17.84 5.41
CA LEU A 12 4.31 18.54 5.15
C LEU A 12 4.53 19.98 4.70
N LYS A 13 5.51 20.68 5.27
CA LYS A 13 5.88 22.03 4.82
C LYS A 13 6.38 22.03 3.37
N ALA A 14 7.29 21.12 3.01
CA ALA A 14 7.75 20.97 1.63
C ALA A 14 6.60 20.63 0.66
N LEU A 15 5.66 19.77 1.07
CA LEU A 15 4.48 19.46 0.26
C LEU A 15 3.52 20.66 0.14
N GLN A 16 3.40 21.50 1.17
CA GLN A 16 2.60 22.73 1.13
C GLN A 16 3.19 23.72 0.13
N GLU A 17 4.51 23.95 0.17
CA GLU A 17 5.22 24.82 -0.77
C GLU A 17 5.05 24.35 -2.22
N ALA A 18 5.00 23.02 -2.42
CA ALA A 18 4.75 22.41 -3.73
C ALA A 18 3.25 22.36 -4.14
N ASN A 19 2.32 22.88 -3.32
CA ASN A 19 0.86 22.80 -3.52
C ASN A 19 0.32 21.36 -3.64
N LEU A 20 0.93 20.41 -2.94
CA LEU A 20 0.59 18.98 -3.00
C LEU A 20 -0.32 18.51 -1.84
N LEU A 21 -0.82 19.43 -1.00
CA LEU A 21 -1.66 19.11 0.17
C LEU A 21 -3.18 19.13 -0.10
N LYS A 22 -3.59 19.09 -1.37
CA LYS A 22 -5.01 19.01 -1.77
C LYS A 22 -5.88 20.11 -1.12
N GLY A 23 -5.36 21.34 -1.03
CA GLY A 23 -6.07 22.50 -0.47
C GLY A 23 -6.00 22.66 1.05
N GLN A 24 -5.22 21.85 1.75
CA GLN A 24 -5.02 21.94 3.20
C GLN A 24 -3.66 22.52 3.56
N THR A 25 -3.54 23.08 4.76
CA THR A 25 -2.24 23.49 5.32
C THR A 25 -1.56 22.34 6.05
N ALA A 26 -0.24 22.42 6.19
CA ALA A 26 0.57 21.52 6.99
C ALA A 26 0.05 21.46 8.44
N ASP A 27 -0.30 22.60 9.02
CA ASP A 27 -0.82 22.69 10.39
C ASP A 27 -2.18 22.00 10.55
N GLN A 28 -3.08 22.12 9.56
CA GLN A 28 -4.37 21.41 9.54
C GLN A 28 -4.18 19.88 9.48
N ILE A 29 -3.15 19.41 8.78
CA ILE A 29 -2.84 17.97 8.72
C ILE A 29 -2.18 17.51 10.02
N LEU A 30 -1.21 18.27 10.54
CA LEU A 30 -0.49 17.95 11.78
C LEU A 30 -1.41 17.87 12.98
N SER A 31 -2.45 18.70 13.07
CA SER A 31 -3.41 18.66 14.18
C SER A 31 -4.19 17.34 14.28
N ARG A 32 -4.20 16.54 13.22
CA ARG A 32 -4.84 15.20 13.17
C ARG A 32 -3.85 14.05 13.38
N ILE A 33 -2.56 14.34 13.59
CA ILE A 33 -1.51 13.34 13.78
C ILE A 33 -1.03 13.40 15.23
N SER A 34 -1.16 12.29 15.93
CA SER A 34 -0.60 12.09 17.26
C SER A 34 0.25 10.83 17.30
N THR A 35 1.02 10.64 18.38
CA THR A 35 1.85 9.46 18.59
C THR A 35 1.53 8.84 19.96
N SER A 36 1.58 7.52 20.05
CA SER A 36 1.48 6.80 21.31
C SER A 36 2.44 5.61 21.33
N ASN A 37 2.89 5.24 22.53
CA ASN A 37 3.66 4.01 22.80
C ASN A 37 2.75 2.84 23.21
N LEU A 38 1.46 3.09 23.41
CA LEU A 38 0.51 2.10 23.88
C LEU A 38 -0.42 1.73 22.72
N LEU A 39 -0.33 0.46 22.31
CA LEU A 39 -1.11 -0.04 21.18
C LEU A 39 -2.62 0.05 21.46
N SER A 40 -3.05 -0.18 22.70
CA SER A 40 -4.45 -0.06 23.11
C SER A 40 -5.02 1.36 22.94
N GLU A 41 -4.21 2.39 23.23
CA GLU A 41 -4.64 3.78 23.03
C GLU A 41 -4.78 4.09 21.54
N THR A 42 -3.81 3.64 20.73
CA THR A 42 -3.80 3.83 19.28
C THR A 42 -4.98 3.16 18.58
N LEU A 43 -5.47 2.04 19.12
CA LEU A 43 -6.55 1.25 18.52
C LEU A 43 -7.96 1.66 18.99
N SER A 44 -8.07 2.45 20.06
CA SER A 44 -9.36 2.84 20.62
C SER A 44 -10.20 3.62 19.60
N GLY A 45 -11.37 3.10 19.24
CA GLY A 45 -12.26 3.70 18.22
C GLY A 45 -11.71 3.66 16.79
N ALA A 46 -10.61 2.94 16.52
CA ALA A 46 -10.04 2.85 15.19
C ALA A 46 -10.91 1.97 14.27
N ILE A 47 -11.28 2.49 13.10
CA ILE A 47 -11.98 1.71 12.07
C ILE A 47 -11.01 0.95 11.15
N TYR A 48 -9.75 1.38 11.11
CA TYR A 48 -8.70 0.88 10.22
C TYR A 48 -7.33 1.01 10.88
N ALA A 49 -6.54 -0.06 10.87
CA ALA A 49 -5.17 -0.08 11.34
C ALA A 49 -4.23 -0.55 10.22
N GLN A 50 -3.27 0.30 9.83
CA GLN A 50 -2.24 -0.05 8.86
C GLN A 50 -0.95 -0.46 9.58
N GLU A 51 -0.56 -1.71 9.43
CA GLU A 51 0.75 -2.20 9.85
C GLU A 51 1.81 -1.82 8.80
N CYS A 52 2.89 -1.18 9.28
CA CYS A 52 4.02 -0.67 8.50
C CYS A 52 5.39 -1.07 9.10
N VAL A 53 5.46 -2.19 9.82
CA VAL A 53 6.71 -2.75 10.37
C VAL A 53 7.57 -3.35 9.24
N PRO A 54 8.88 -3.61 9.48
CA PRO A 54 9.75 -4.21 8.49
C PRO A 54 9.19 -5.49 7.86
N GLU A 55 9.65 -5.80 6.64
CA GLU A 55 9.22 -6.96 5.86
C GLU A 55 9.78 -8.28 6.45
N SER A 56 9.24 -8.69 7.59
CA SER A 56 9.58 -9.92 8.31
C SER A 56 8.30 -10.66 8.71
N LEU A 57 8.22 -11.94 8.35
CA LEU A 57 7.06 -12.78 8.68
C LEU A 57 6.84 -12.88 10.19
N GLU A 58 7.91 -13.04 10.95
CA GLU A 58 7.87 -13.16 12.42
C GLU A 58 7.36 -11.86 13.07
N MET A 59 7.90 -10.71 12.64
CA MET A 59 7.47 -9.41 13.18
C MET A 59 6.00 -9.15 12.85
N LYS A 60 5.58 -9.42 11.62
CA LYS A 60 4.18 -9.24 11.20
C LYS A 60 3.26 -10.18 11.97
N ALA A 61 3.60 -11.45 12.12
CA ALA A 61 2.79 -12.40 12.90
C ALA A 61 2.64 -11.93 14.36
N LYS A 62 3.72 -11.45 14.99
CA LYS A 62 3.66 -10.91 16.35
C LYS A 62 2.76 -9.67 16.44
N VAL A 63 2.95 -8.70 15.55
CA VAL A 63 2.14 -7.47 15.52
C VAL A 63 0.67 -7.77 15.24
N PHE A 64 0.38 -8.65 14.28
CA PHE A 64 -1.00 -9.02 13.96
C PHE A 64 -1.69 -9.78 15.09
N LYS A 65 -0.95 -10.59 15.85
CA LYS A 65 -1.49 -11.19 17.08
C LYS A 65 -1.85 -10.10 18.10
N ASP A 66 -0.95 -9.15 18.34
CA ASP A 66 -1.20 -8.03 19.25
C ASP A 66 -2.39 -7.16 18.79
N LEU A 67 -2.53 -6.94 17.49
CA LEU A 67 -3.66 -6.22 16.88
C LEU A 67 -4.97 -7.01 17.03
N ASP A 68 -4.95 -8.33 16.80
CA ASP A 68 -6.15 -9.16 16.89
C ASP A 68 -6.73 -9.19 18.31
N GLU A 69 -5.86 -9.22 19.32
CA GLU A 69 -6.22 -9.24 20.73
C GLU A 69 -6.75 -7.88 21.23
N LYS A 70 -6.23 -6.77 20.70
CA LYS A 70 -6.46 -5.42 21.27
C LYS A 70 -7.40 -4.54 20.44
N ALA A 71 -7.51 -4.78 19.14
CA ALA A 71 -8.39 -3.99 18.28
C ALA A 71 -9.83 -4.49 18.40
N GLU A 72 -10.79 -3.55 18.42
CA GLU A 72 -12.21 -3.88 18.38
C GLU A 72 -12.53 -4.74 17.16
N VAL A 73 -13.43 -5.73 17.30
CA VAL A 73 -13.67 -6.76 16.26
C VAL A 73 -14.07 -6.21 14.88
N HIS A 74 -14.53 -4.96 14.83
CA HIS A 74 -14.93 -4.28 13.60
C HIS A 74 -13.77 -3.52 12.90
N THR A 75 -12.65 -3.30 13.59
CA THR A 75 -11.45 -2.64 13.04
C THR A 75 -10.82 -3.51 11.97
N ILE A 76 -10.62 -2.93 10.78
CA ILE A 76 -9.89 -3.58 9.68
C ILE A 76 -8.40 -3.59 10.00
N LEU A 77 -7.76 -4.76 9.90
CA LEU A 77 -6.32 -4.92 10.11
C LEU A 77 -5.62 -5.10 8.77
N ALA A 78 -4.92 -4.06 8.31
CA ALA A 78 -4.28 -4.05 7.00
C ALA A 78 -2.75 -4.09 7.11
N SER A 79 -2.09 -4.89 6.27
CA SER A 79 -0.61 -4.88 6.15
C SER A 79 -0.15 -4.09 4.93
N SER A 80 0.95 -3.34 5.07
CA SER A 80 1.63 -2.67 3.96
C SER A 80 2.65 -3.56 3.25
N THR A 81 2.67 -4.87 3.56
CA THR A 81 3.61 -5.82 2.95
C THR A 81 3.55 -5.76 1.44
N SER A 82 4.71 -5.94 0.80
CA SER A 82 4.89 -5.86 -0.66
C SER A 82 4.90 -7.23 -1.34
N SER A 83 5.04 -8.29 -0.54
CA SER A 83 5.32 -9.63 -1.07
C SER A 83 4.70 -10.77 -0.28
N ILE A 84 4.52 -10.62 1.03
CA ILE A 84 4.10 -11.72 1.91
C ILE A 84 2.56 -11.81 1.87
N PRO A 85 1.98 -12.94 1.45
CA PRO A 85 0.54 -13.16 1.53
C PRO A 85 0.06 -13.07 2.98
N ALA A 86 -1.05 -12.37 3.24
CA ALA A 86 -1.56 -12.19 4.60
C ALA A 86 -1.96 -13.51 5.25
N SER A 87 -2.29 -14.55 4.48
CA SER A 87 -2.56 -15.87 5.04
C SER A 87 -1.40 -16.41 5.88
N ARG A 88 -0.15 -16.06 5.54
CA ARG A 88 1.07 -16.60 6.18
C ARG A 88 1.26 -16.13 7.62
N PHE A 89 0.65 -15.00 8.01
CA PHE A 89 0.79 -14.44 9.35
C PHE A 89 -0.55 -14.18 10.05
N THR A 90 -1.67 -14.48 9.40
CA THR A 90 -3.01 -14.30 10.00
C THR A 90 -3.78 -15.60 10.22
N GLU A 91 -3.22 -16.74 9.81
CA GLU A 91 -3.90 -18.06 9.88
C GLU A 91 -4.35 -18.44 11.30
N SER A 92 -3.53 -18.15 12.31
CA SER A 92 -3.78 -18.50 13.71
C SER A 92 -4.61 -17.47 14.48
N LEU A 93 -5.02 -16.37 13.84
CA LEU A 93 -5.76 -15.29 14.51
C LEU A 93 -7.23 -15.65 14.69
N THR A 94 -7.84 -15.15 15.75
CA THR A 94 -9.23 -15.40 16.11
C THR A 94 -10.16 -14.64 15.16
N HIS A 95 -9.91 -13.35 14.93
CA HIS A 95 -10.73 -12.50 14.07
C HIS A 95 -10.07 -12.28 12.70
N ARG A 96 -9.47 -13.32 12.14
CA ARG A 96 -8.71 -13.26 10.87
C ARG A 96 -9.51 -12.78 9.66
N SER A 97 -10.85 -12.85 9.70
CA SER A 97 -11.71 -12.40 8.60
C SER A 97 -11.63 -10.89 8.33
N ARG A 98 -11.15 -10.08 9.29
CA ARG A 98 -10.94 -8.63 9.14
C ARG A 98 -9.53 -8.24 8.68
N CYS A 99 -8.67 -9.23 8.44
CA CYS A 99 -7.31 -9.00 7.99
C CYS A 99 -7.24 -8.88 6.46
N ILE A 100 -6.40 -7.97 5.96
CA ILE A 100 -6.22 -7.73 4.53
C ILE A 100 -4.82 -7.20 4.24
N VAL A 101 -4.33 -7.31 3.01
CA VAL A 101 -3.20 -6.50 2.54
C VAL A 101 -3.74 -5.26 1.84
N ALA A 102 -3.20 -4.10 2.19
CA ALA A 102 -3.37 -2.85 1.45
C ALA A 102 -1.96 -2.32 1.16
N HIS A 103 -1.39 -2.74 0.03
CA HIS A 103 -0.01 -2.48 -0.36
C HIS A 103 0.07 -1.17 -1.16
N PRO A 104 0.60 -0.07 -0.59
CA PRO A 104 0.79 1.16 -1.32
C PRO A 104 2.10 1.12 -2.12
N ILE A 105 2.15 1.81 -3.25
CA ILE A 105 3.36 1.92 -4.07
C ILE A 105 4.20 3.13 -3.64
N ASN A 106 5.50 2.93 -3.46
CA ASN A 106 6.41 3.99 -3.01
C ASN A 106 6.75 4.97 -4.17
N PRO A 107 6.70 6.30 -3.98
CA PRO A 107 6.21 7.02 -2.79
C PRO A 107 4.68 7.16 -2.74
N PRO A 108 4.02 6.80 -1.62
CA PRO A 108 2.56 6.66 -1.56
C PRO A 108 1.78 7.98 -1.60
N HIS A 109 2.45 9.10 -1.33
CA HIS A 109 1.85 10.43 -1.44
C HIS A 109 1.88 10.97 -2.88
N ILE A 110 2.55 10.28 -3.80
CA ILE A 110 2.65 10.66 -5.23
C ILE A 110 2.01 9.59 -6.11
N VAL A 111 2.24 8.30 -5.80
CA VAL A 111 1.68 7.18 -6.55
C VAL A 111 0.40 6.72 -5.84
N PRO A 112 -0.80 6.94 -6.41
CA PRO A 112 -2.05 6.67 -5.72
C PRO A 112 -2.41 5.18 -5.68
N LEU A 113 -1.69 4.31 -6.40
CA LEU A 113 -2.04 2.90 -6.51
C LEU A 113 -1.89 2.19 -5.15
N VAL A 114 -2.94 1.45 -4.78
CA VAL A 114 -2.94 0.54 -3.63
C VAL A 114 -3.47 -0.82 -4.07
N GLU A 115 -2.69 -1.89 -3.85
CA GLU A 115 -3.17 -3.25 -4.08
C GLU A 115 -3.89 -3.77 -2.83
N ILE A 116 -5.19 -4.03 -2.97
CA ILE A 116 -6.02 -4.66 -1.96
C ILE A 116 -6.03 -6.16 -2.22
N VAL A 117 -5.46 -6.94 -1.30
CA VAL A 117 -5.27 -8.39 -1.48
C VAL A 117 -5.94 -9.13 -0.31
N PRO A 118 -7.09 -9.80 -0.56
CA PRO A 118 -7.74 -10.63 0.46
C PRO A 118 -7.01 -11.95 0.66
N SER A 119 -7.01 -12.43 1.92
CA SER A 119 -6.72 -13.83 2.26
C SER A 119 -7.97 -14.69 2.01
N PRO A 120 -7.85 -16.03 1.97
CA PRO A 120 -8.99 -16.93 1.72
C PRO A 120 -10.17 -16.77 2.68
N TRP A 121 -9.92 -16.28 3.91
CA TRP A 121 -10.92 -16.05 4.94
C TRP A 121 -11.33 -14.58 5.11
N THR A 122 -10.73 -13.66 4.35
CA THR A 122 -11.07 -12.24 4.44
C THR A 122 -12.53 -12.04 4.03
N ASP A 123 -13.29 -11.36 4.88
CA ASP A 123 -14.71 -11.09 4.61
C ASP A 123 -14.84 -10.13 3.40
N PRO A 124 -15.73 -10.41 2.43
CA PRO A 124 -15.93 -9.53 1.27
C PRO A 124 -16.31 -8.09 1.62
N SER A 125 -16.97 -7.86 2.77
CA SER A 125 -17.29 -6.52 3.26
C SER A 125 -16.04 -5.75 3.69
N VAL A 126 -15.00 -6.44 4.19
CA VAL A 126 -13.71 -5.85 4.54
C VAL A 126 -13.02 -5.34 3.28
N VAL A 127 -13.00 -6.15 2.21
CA VAL A 127 -12.47 -5.73 0.90
C VAL A 127 -13.16 -4.46 0.39
N SER A 128 -14.49 -4.45 0.46
CA SER A 128 -15.31 -3.32 0.00
C SER A 128 -15.06 -2.05 0.83
N LYS A 129 -15.01 -2.17 2.17
CA LYS A 129 -14.73 -1.07 3.08
C LYS A 129 -13.31 -0.53 2.91
N THR A 130 -12.30 -1.40 2.81
CA THR A 130 -10.92 -0.99 2.53
C THR A 130 -10.84 -0.23 1.22
N ARG A 131 -11.52 -0.69 0.16
CA ARG A 131 -11.58 0.03 -1.12
C ARG A 131 -12.17 1.43 -0.94
N SER A 132 -13.30 1.55 -0.24
CA SER A 132 -13.92 2.86 0.02
C SER A 132 -12.99 3.80 0.78
N ILE A 133 -12.35 3.32 1.86
CA ILE A 133 -11.39 4.10 2.65
C ILE A 133 -10.23 4.59 1.77
N MET A 134 -9.65 3.69 0.96
CA MET A 134 -8.55 4.06 0.06
C MET A 134 -8.99 5.09 -0.99
N THR A 135 -10.17 4.93 -1.57
CA THR A 135 -10.70 5.92 -2.51
C THR A 135 -10.96 7.28 -1.84
N GLU A 136 -11.49 7.31 -0.63
CA GLU A 136 -11.80 8.54 0.11
C GLU A 136 -10.54 9.36 0.44
N VAL A 137 -9.44 8.69 0.80
CA VAL A 137 -8.14 9.38 1.01
C VAL A 137 -7.44 9.79 -0.31
N GLY A 138 -8.07 9.48 -1.45
CA GLY A 138 -7.64 9.85 -2.80
C GLY A 138 -6.61 8.90 -3.41
N ASN A 139 -6.58 7.64 -2.97
CA ASN A 139 -5.85 6.57 -3.65
C ASN A 139 -6.70 5.98 -4.80
N ALA A 140 -6.04 5.21 -5.66
CA ALA A 140 -6.62 4.44 -6.75
C ALA A 140 -6.49 2.94 -6.42
N PRO A 141 -7.34 2.38 -5.54
CA PRO A 141 -7.22 0.99 -5.13
C PRO A 141 -7.58 0.02 -6.27
N ILE A 142 -6.81 -1.06 -6.38
CA ILE A 142 -7.15 -2.23 -7.20
C ILE A 142 -7.33 -3.45 -6.31
N VAL A 143 -8.29 -4.31 -6.63
CA VAL A 143 -8.60 -5.49 -5.83
C VAL A 143 -8.12 -6.74 -6.55
N LEU A 144 -7.23 -7.49 -5.90
CA LEU A 144 -6.82 -8.81 -6.36
C LEU A 144 -7.89 -9.84 -5.96
N LYS A 145 -8.20 -10.77 -6.87
CA LYS A 145 -9.18 -11.84 -6.59
C LYS A 145 -8.66 -12.88 -5.60
N LYS A 146 -7.34 -13.03 -5.49
CA LYS A 146 -6.65 -13.92 -4.55
C LYS A 146 -5.23 -13.44 -4.32
N GLU A 147 -4.68 -13.80 -3.18
CA GLU A 147 -3.27 -13.58 -2.88
C GLU A 147 -2.34 -14.42 -3.78
N VAL A 148 -1.22 -13.81 -4.16
CA VAL A 148 -0.11 -14.44 -4.88
C VAL A 148 1.18 -13.83 -4.39
N LEU A 149 2.26 -14.61 -4.38
CA LEU A 149 3.58 -14.10 -4.00
C LEU A 149 3.98 -12.91 -4.90
N GLY A 150 4.35 -11.79 -4.27
CA GLY A 150 4.74 -10.56 -4.97
C GLY A 150 3.59 -9.75 -5.58
N PHE A 151 2.33 -10.16 -5.39
CA PHE A 151 1.13 -9.46 -5.90
C PHE A 151 1.18 -9.17 -7.41
N ALA A 152 0.31 -8.31 -7.93
CA ALA A 152 0.20 -8.12 -9.38
C ALA A 152 1.29 -7.18 -9.89
N GLN A 153 1.52 -6.07 -9.18
CA GLN A 153 2.45 -5.03 -9.60
C GLN A 153 3.89 -5.55 -9.76
N ASN A 154 4.45 -6.25 -8.76
CA ASN A 154 5.83 -6.73 -8.87
C ASN A 154 5.96 -7.80 -9.96
N ARG A 155 4.94 -8.64 -10.15
CA ARG A 155 4.96 -9.66 -11.22
C ARG A 155 5.03 -9.02 -12.61
N LEU A 156 4.27 -7.95 -12.84
CA LEU A 156 4.35 -7.17 -14.08
C LEU A 156 5.70 -6.49 -14.23
N GLN A 157 6.23 -5.92 -13.14
CA GLN A 157 7.55 -5.27 -13.15
C GLN A 157 8.68 -6.25 -13.47
N TYR A 158 8.67 -7.45 -12.89
CA TYR A 158 9.68 -8.48 -13.17
C TYR A 158 9.56 -9.03 -14.58
N ALA A 159 8.35 -9.19 -15.12
CA ALA A 159 8.15 -9.61 -16.50
C ALA A 159 8.75 -8.59 -17.49
N LEU A 160 8.50 -7.30 -17.27
CA LEU A 160 9.08 -6.22 -18.07
C LEU A 160 10.60 -6.14 -17.92
N LEU A 161 11.11 -6.32 -16.71
CA LEU A 161 12.56 -6.33 -16.47
C LEU A 161 13.23 -7.50 -17.18
N ALA A 162 12.66 -8.70 -17.10
CA ALA A 162 13.18 -9.89 -17.77
C ALA A 162 13.23 -9.69 -19.29
N GLU A 163 12.18 -9.11 -19.88
CA GLU A 163 12.19 -8.79 -21.30
C GLU A 163 13.25 -7.75 -21.67
N ALA A 164 13.37 -6.69 -20.85
CA ALA A 164 14.38 -5.67 -21.06
C ALA A 164 15.81 -6.24 -20.97
N MET A 165 16.04 -7.30 -20.18
CA MET A 165 17.32 -8.00 -20.13
C MET A 165 17.56 -8.84 -21.39
N ARG A 166 16.55 -9.58 -21.87
CA ARG A 166 16.64 -10.35 -23.13
C ARG A 166 16.98 -9.46 -24.33
N LEU A 167 16.33 -8.29 -24.45
CA LEU A 167 16.64 -7.33 -25.51
C LEU A 167 18.09 -6.83 -25.48
N VAL A 168 18.72 -6.80 -24.30
CA VAL A 168 20.15 -6.47 -24.19
C VAL A 168 21.04 -7.64 -24.57
N GLU A 169 20.69 -8.85 -24.13
CA GLU A 169 21.41 -10.07 -24.47
C GLU A 169 21.40 -10.36 -25.98
N ASP A 170 20.26 -10.12 -26.64
CA ASP A 170 20.08 -10.28 -28.09
C ASP A 170 20.70 -9.13 -28.91
N GLY A 171 21.32 -8.15 -28.25
CA GLY A 171 21.95 -7.00 -28.91
C GLY A 171 20.98 -5.99 -29.53
N VAL A 172 19.68 -6.10 -29.24
CA VAL A 172 18.64 -5.15 -29.70
C VAL A 172 18.76 -3.81 -28.98
N LEU A 173 19.16 -3.82 -27.70
CA LEU A 173 19.37 -2.63 -26.87
C LEU A 173 20.75 -2.67 -26.22
N SER A 174 21.38 -1.51 -26.04
CA SER A 174 22.53 -1.42 -25.14
C SER A 174 22.06 -1.46 -23.67
N PRO A 175 22.92 -1.89 -22.72
CA PRO A 175 22.62 -1.79 -21.29
C PRO A 175 22.26 -0.36 -20.83
N ARG A 176 22.83 0.65 -21.52
CA ARG A 176 22.56 2.07 -21.27
C ARG A 176 21.18 2.48 -21.74
N ASP A 177 20.78 2.04 -22.93
CA ASP A 177 19.46 2.36 -23.49
C ASP A 177 18.33 1.63 -22.76
N ARG A 178 18.60 0.42 -22.25
CA ARG A 178 17.70 -0.29 -21.32
C ARG A 178 17.34 0.55 -20.09
N LEU A 179 18.32 1.23 -19.49
CA LEU A 179 18.12 2.11 -18.34
C LEU A 179 17.30 3.37 -18.70
N GLY A 180 17.41 3.86 -19.93
CA GLY A 180 16.60 4.99 -20.40
C GLY A 180 15.15 4.62 -20.69
N MET A 181 14.91 3.41 -21.22
CA MET A 181 13.58 2.97 -21.64
C MET A 181 12.68 2.52 -20.48
N LEU A 182 13.23 1.78 -19.52
CA LEU A 182 12.44 1.16 -18.44
C LEU A 182 11.68 2.17 -17.56
N PRO A 183 12.29 3.30 -17.12
CA PRO A 183 11.58 4.33 -16.36
C PRO A 183 10.47 5.01 -17.17
N LEU A 184 10.57 5.09 -18.51
CA LEU A 184 9.55 5.71 -19.36
C LEU A 184 8.31 4.83 -19.47
N PHE A 185 8.47 3.51 -19.56
CA PHE A 185 7.34 2.57 -19.49
C PHE A 185 6.64 2.64 -18.12
N LEU A 186 7.43 2.76 -17.05
CA LEU A 186 6.92 2.82 -15.68
C LEU A 186 6.36 4.20 -15.29
N ARG A 187 6.75 5.31 -15.96
CA ARG A 187 6.27 6.67 -15.66
C ARG A 187 5.14 7.17 -16.56
N ARG A 188 5.12 6.83 -17.86
CA ARG A 188 4.25 7.52 -18.84
C ARG A 188 2.88 6.87 -19.06
N LYS A 189 2.67 5.60 -18.64
CA LYS A 189 1.43 4.86 -18.96
C LYS A 189 0.46 4.59 -17.80
N TYR A 190 0.80 4.93 -16.56
CA TYR A 190 -0.17 4.84 -15.46
C TYR A 190 -1.32 5.86 -15.57
N TRP A 191 -1.14 6.96 -16.31
CA TRP A 191 -2.17 7.99 -16.48
C TRP A 191 -3.16 7.71 -17.63
N ASP A 192 -2.68 7.20 -18.77
CA ASP A 192 -3.53 7.00 -19.96
C ASP A 192 -4.19 5.62 -20.05
N LEU A 193 -3.65 4.57 -19.40
CA LEU A 193 -4.28 3.25 -19.41
C LEU A 193 -5.56 3.19 -18.57
N HIS A 194 -5.75 4.09 -17.58
CA HIS A 194 -7.02 4.20 -16.87
C HIS A 194 -8.16 4.61 -17.82
N LYS A 195 -7.88 5.44 -18.83
CA LYS A 195 -8.86 5.81 -19.87
C LYS A 195 -9.17 4.66 -20.81
N ILE A 196 -8.18 3.84 -21.15
CA ILE A 196 -8.34 2.70 -22.06
C ILE A 196 -9.02 1.50 -21.36
N ALA A 197 -8.72 1.25 -20.08
CA ALA A 197 -9.35 0.15 -19.34
C ALA A 197 -10.82 0.47 -18.97
N CYS A 198 -11.14 1.72 -18.64
CA CYS A 198 -12.51 2.16 -18.38
C CYS A 198 -13.37 2.17 -19.65
N SER A 199 -12.80 2.33 -20.85
CA SER A 199 -13.54 2.25 -22.12
C SER A 199 -13.82 0.81 -22.60
N MET A 200 -13.34 -0.21 -21.87
CA MET A 200 -13.59 -1.63 -22.18
C MET A 200 -14.68 -2.25 -21.29
N HIS A 201 -15.26 -1.48 -20.37
CA HIS A 201 -16.37 -1.89 -19.48
C HIS A 201 -17.59 -0.97 -19.61
N SER A 202 -17.74 -0.26 -20.72
CA SER A 202 -18.94 0.50 -21.12
C SER A 202 -19.59 -0.13 -22.33
#